data_AF-A0A7W6XDZ6-F1
#
_entry.id   AF-A0A7W6XDZ6-F1
#
_cell.length_a   1.000
_cell.length_b   1.000
_cell.length_c   1.000
_cell.angle_alpha   90.00
_cell.angle_beta   90.00
_cell.angle_gamma   90.00
#
_symmetry.space_group_name_H-M   'P 1'
#
loop_
_entity.id
_entity.type
_entity.pdbx_description
1 polymer ?
#
loop_
_entity_poly.entity_id
_entity_poly.type
_entity_poly.pdbx_seq_one_letter_code
_entity_poly.pdbx_strand_id
1 'polypeptide(L)'
;MISLIDAYWPHILFIVSVVAGASAAFHATMTKEEVRSAVGWVGVILLSPIVGAAFYLIAGVNRIRRNVIGDRRSLLQGAERFDFASYDATDDQVIEDFGHRFRGMKTLGDRVTRHHLTTGNTISAFDNGDAAYGAMLEEIALASRSILLETYIFDRDRIGARFIEALSAAARRGVEVRVLIDAVGARYSVPSVLGMLREGGVTVDVFNGNVITGLRLPYANLRTHRKIMVIDGEIAFTGGMNIREGFSCEFSGDKCAADTHFRVTGPVVADLLAISAADWEFSTDEKLEGEAWKVPTPGMRPGSPTIMRAVSSGPDRSVETNQKMLMGAFSIARSSIKIVSPYFLPDRELITALITAARRGVVVDIVVPSANNLKLVDLAMTAQFDQMLKNYCRIWRAAGPFNHSKLMAIDGCWAYVGSSNIDPRSLRLNFEVDLEVFDRGFAQALERRVDLAISSAEEVTLHGLRSRPFAKRLLERVLWLGSPYL
;
A
#
# COMPACT_ATOMS: atom_id res chain seq x y z
N MET A 1 -32.42 -47.93 -0.91
CA MET A 1 -31.46 -46.80 -0.86
C MET A 1 -30.78 -46.75 0.50
N ILE A 2 -31.53 -46.68 1.61
CA ILE A 2 -30.98 -46.70 2.98
C ILE A 2 -30.19 -47.99 3.26
N SER A 3 -30.72 -49.16 2.89
CA SER A 3 -30.03 -50.46 3.04
C SER A 3 -28.70 -50.57 2.29
N LEU A 4 -28.55 -49.85 1.18
CA LEU A 4 -27.32 -49.85 0.39
C LEU A 4 -26.26 -48.95 1.04
N ILE A 5 -26.69 -47.82 1.59
CA ILE A 5 -25.81 -46.91 2.33
C ILE A 5 -25.33 -47.61 3.61
N ASP A 6 -26.23 -48.23 4.38
CA ASP A 6 -25.86 -48.94 5.60
C ASP A 6 -24.88 -50.09 5.34
N ALA A 7 -25.03 -50.81 4.23
CA ALA A 7 -24.15 -51.92 3.88
C ALA A 7 -22.76 -51.47 3.37
N TYR A 8 -22.68 -50.33 2.68
CA TYR A 8 -21.48 -49.92 1.96
C TYR A 8 -20.88 -48.58 2.39
N TRP A 9 -21.39 -47.94 3.46
CA TRP A 9 -20.88 -46.64 3.91
C TRP A 9 -19.36 -46.58 4.11
N PRO A 10 -18.63 -47.64 4.56
CA PRO A 10 -17.17 -47.55 4.67
C PRO A 10 -16.47 -47.47 3.31
N HIS A 11 -16.98 -48.20 2.31
CA HIS A 11 -16.46 -48.21 0.95
C HIS A 11 -16.77 -46.88 0.24
N ILE A 12 -17.99 -46.38 0.43
CA ILE A 12 -18.41 -45.06 -0.06
C ILE A 12 -17.52 -43.98 0.56
N LEU A 13 -17.32 -44.01 1.88
CA LEU A 13 -16.46 -43.07 2.58
C LEU A 13 -15.01 -43.15 2.11
N PHE A 14 -14.48 -44.36 1.89
CA PHE A 14 -13.13 -44.56 1.35
C PHE A 14 -13.00 -43.96 -0.06
N ILE A 15 -13.93 -44.25 -0.97
CA ILE A 15 -13.92 -43.71 -2.33
C ILE A 15 -14.02 -42.17 -2.29
N VAL A 16 -14.94 -41.63 -1.49
CA VAL A 16 -15.09 -40.17 -1.32
C VAL A 16 -13.80 -39.55 -0.77
N SER A 17 -13.19 -40.18 0.23
CA SER A 17 -11.93 -39.75 0.85
C SER A 17 -10.79 -39.73 -0.17
N VAL A 18 -10.62 -40.79 -0.95
CA VAL A 18 -9.58 -40.90 -1.97
C VAL A 18 -9.80 -39.89 -3.09
N VAL A 19 -11.03 -39.79 -3.62
CA VAL A 19 -11.34 -38.87 -4.73
C VAL A 19 -11.18 -37.42 -4.29
N ALA A 20 -11.74 -37.04 -3.14
CA ALA A 20 -11.64 -35.68 -2.60
C ALA A 20 -10.17 -35.32 -2.30
N GLY A 21 -9.45 -36.22 -1.62
CA GLY A 21 -8.04 -36.04 -1.28
C GLY A 21 -7.15 -35.93 -2.51
N ALA A 22 -7.27 -36.86 -3.46
CA ALA A 22 -6.45 -36.86 -4.67
C ALA A 22 -6.72 -35.62 -5.53
N SER A 23 -7.99 -35.24 -5.72
CA SER A 23 -8.36 -34.06 -6.49
C SER A 23 -7.86 -32.77 -5.82
N ALA A 24 -8.01 -32.64 -4.50
CA ALA A 24 -7.53 -31.49 -3.76
C ALA A 24 -6.00 -31.40 -3.77
N ALA A 25 -5.30 -32.52 -3.56
CA ALA A 25 -3.83 -32.58 -3.58
C ALA A 25 -3.27 -32.31 -4.98
N PHE A 26 -3.89 -32.85 -6.03
CA PHE A 26 -3.53 -32.55 -7.42
C PHE A 26 -3.74 -31.06 -7.71
N HIS A 27 -4.89 -30.50 -7.34
CA HIS A 27 -5.15 -29.06 -7.49
C HIS A 27 -4.14 -28.21 -6.69
N ALA A 28 -3.80 -28.59 -5.45
CA ALA A 28 -2.79 -27.90 -4.64
C ALA A 28 -1.42 -27.93 -5.32
N THR A 29 -1.00 -29.09 -5.82
CA THR A 29 0.29 -29.28 -6.48
C THR A 29 0.38 -28.49 -7.78
N MET A 30 -0.70 -28.48 -8.58
CA MET A 30 -0.73 -27.83 -9.89
C MET A 30 -0.93 -26.31 -9.84
N THR A 31 -1.39 -25.76 -8.71
CA THR A 31 -1.81 -24.34 -8.66
C THR A 31 -1.09 -23.48 -7.61
N LYS A 32 -0.35 -24.09 -6.69
CA LYS A 32 0.45 -23.35 -5.72
C LYS A 32 1.83 -23.06 -6.29
N GLU A 33 2.18 -21.78 -6.39
CA GLU A 33 3.49 -21.33 -6.86
C GLU A 33 4.60 -21.52 -5.81
N GLU A 34 4.25 -21.42 -4.52
CA GLU A 34 5.21 -21.62 -3.43
C GLU A 34 5.24 -23.08 -2.97
N VAL A 35 6.39 -23.73 -3.13
CA VAL A 35 6.60 -25.14 -2.75
C VAL A 35 6.24 -25.41 -1.29
N ARG A 36 6.60 -24.50 -0.36
CA ARG A 36 6.27 -24.68 1.07
C ARG A 36 4.76 -24.68 1.31
N SER A 37 4.02 -23.79 0.64
CA SER A 37 2.56 -23.75 0.71
C SER A 37 1.95 -25.01 0.08
N ALA A 38 2.45 -25.42 -1.09
CA ALA A 38 2.00 -26.63 -1.79
C ALA A 38 2.17 -27.88 -0.91
N VAL A 39 3.37 -28.09 -0.37
CA VAL A 39 3.69 -29.22 0.51
C VAL A 39 2.86 -29.18 1.79
N GLY A 40 2.67 -28.01 2.40
CA GLY A 40 1.81 -27.86 3.58
C GLY A 40 0.36 -28.28 3.31
N TRP A 41 -0.22 -27.79 2.23
CA TRP A 41 -1.59 -28.14 1.84
C TRP A 41 -1.72 -29.62 1.45
N VAL A 42 -0.81 -30.13 0.63
CA VAL A 42 -0.79 -31.56 0.25
C VAL A 42 -0.64 -32.43 1.51
N GLY A 43 0.23 -32.06 2.45
CA GLY A 43 0.40 -32.78 3.72
C GLY A 43 -0.88 -32.81 4.55
N VAL A 44 -1.56 -31.67 4.73
CA VAL A 44 -2.85 -31.59 5.44
C VAL A 44 -3.92 -32.46 4.76
N ILE A 45 -3.96 -32.44 3.42
CA ILE A 45 -4.90 -33.24 2.63
C ILE A 45 -4.58 -34.73 2.76
N LEU A 46 -3.31 -35.15 2.71
CA LEU A 46 -2.94 -36.57 2.84
C LEU A 46 -3.22 -37.11 4.25
N LEU A 47 -2.98 -36.31 5.29
CA LEU A 47 -3.25 -36.70 6.68
C LEU A 47 -4.76 -36.72 7.00
N SER A 48 -5.56 -35.90 6.30
CA SER A 48 -7.01 -35.88 6.45
C SER A 48 -7.68 -35.62 5.10
N PRO A 49 -7.94 -36.64 4.28
CA PRO A 49 -8.38 -36.43 2.89
C PRO A 49 -9.73 -35.75 2.74
N ILE A 50 -10.64 -35.90 3.71
CA ILE A 50 -11.95 -35.24 3.68
C ILE A 50 -11.86 -33.84 4.31
N VAL A 51 -11.45 -33.75 5.59
CA VAL A 51 -11.42 -32.47 6.31
C VAL A 51 -10.34 -31.55 5.75
N GLY A 52 -9.17 -32.08 5.42
CA GLY A 52 -8.07 -31.35 4.80
C GLY A 52 -8.42 -30.86 3.39
N ALA A 53 -9.12 -31.65 2.57
CA ALA A 53 -9.63 -31.18 1.28
C ALA A 53 -10.68 -30.07 1.44
N ALA A 54 -11.62 -30.22 2.38
CA ALA A 54 -12.61 -29.17 2.68
C ALA A 54 -11.93 -27.87 3.15
N PHE A 55 -10.96 -27.99 4.06
CA PHE A 55 -10.20 -26.85 4.56
C PHE A 55 -9.38 -26.18 3.45
N TYR A 56 -8.76 -26.97 2.56
CA TYR A 56 -8.07 -26.48 1.37
C TYR A 56 -9.01 -25.72 0.42
N LEU A 57 -10.22 -26.22 0.19
CA LEU A 57 -11.19 -25.55 -0.69
C LEU A 57 -11.67 -24.20 -0.13
N ILE A 58 -11.68 -24.06 1.20
CA ILE A 58 -12.07 -22.84 1.91
C ILE A 58 -10.90 -21.84 1.98
N ALA A 59 -9.73 -22.27 2.44
CA ALA A 59 -8.62 -21.39 2.78
C ALA A 59 -7.39 -21.50 1.85
N GLY A 60 -7.23 -22.63 1.16
CA GLY A 60 -6.09 -22.91 0.30
C GLY A 60 -6.27 -22.47 -1.16
N VAL A 61 -7.50 -22.51 -1.70
CA VAL A 61 -7.76 -22.07 -3.07
C VAL A 61 -7.86 -20.55 -3.14
N ASN A 62 -6.85 -19.91 -3.75
CA ASN A 62 -6.85 -18.47 -3.93
C ASN A 62 -7.80 -18.06 -5.08
N ARG A 63 -9.08 -17.81 -4.76
CA ARG A 63 -10.13 -17.48 -5.73
C ARG A 63 -10.04 -16.05 -6.28
N ILE A 64 -9.36 -15.15 -5.57
CA ILE A 64 -9.17 -13.74 -5.97
C ILE A 64 -8.29 -13.64 -7.23
N ARG A 65 -7.26 -14.50 -7.34
CA ARG A 65 -6.26 -14.44 -8.42
C ARG A 65 -6.79 -14.86 -9.80
N ARG A 66 -7.95 -15.53 -9.88
CA ARG A 66 -8.42 -16.21 -11.11
C ARG A 66 -9.61 -15.57 -11.84
N ASN A 67 -10.33 -14.58 -11.29
CA ASN A 67 -11.55 -14.06 -11.94
C ASN A 67 -11.75 -12.53 -11.87
N VAL A 68 -12.11 -11.95 -13.04
CA VAL A 68 -12.86 -10.69 -13.35
C VAL A 68 -12.32 -9.35 -12.83
N ILE A 69 -11.80 -9.25 -11.61
CA ILE A 69 -11.34 -7.96 -11.03
C ILE A 69 -10.14 -7.41 -11.80
N GLY A 70 -9.15 -8.27 -12.11
CA GLY A 70 -7.94 -7.86 -12.82
C GLY A 70 -8.16 -7.44 -14.28
N ASP A 71 -9.09 -8.08 -14.98
CA ASP A 71 -9.34 -7.80 -16.40
C ASP A 71 -10.12 -6.49 -16.58
N ARG A 72 -11.21 -6.29 -15.82
CA ARG A 72 -11.99 -5.05 -15.88
C ARG A 72 -11.17 -3.85 -15.38
N ARG A 73 -10.43 -3.96 -14.27
CA ARG A 73 -9.60 -2.84 -13.75
C ARG A 73 -8.42 -2.46 -14.63
N SER A 74 -7.69 -3.43 -15.19
CA SER A 74 -6.51 -3.11 -16.01
C SER A 74 -6.85 -2.42 -17.33
N LEU A 75 -8.08 -2.61 -17.84
CA LEU A 75 -8.61 -1.85 -18.96
C LEU A 75 -8.96 -0.41 -18.57
N LEU A 76 -9.32 -0.18 -17.31
CA LEU A 76 -9.73 1.13 -16.78
C LEU A 76 -8.56 2.00 -16.31
N GLN A 77 -7.46 1.37 -15.88
CA GLN A 77 -6.21 2.02 -15.46
C GLN A 77 -5.24 2.29 -16.63
N GLY A 78 -5.67 2.09 -17.89
CA GLY A 78 -4.82 2.34 -19.05
C GLY A 78 -4.43 3.81 -19.15
N ALA A 79 -3.13 4.09 -19.19
CA ALA A 79 -2.56 5.41 -19.45
C ALA A 79 -3.05 6.05 -20.77
N GLU A 80 -3.68 5.27 -21.66
CA GLU A 80 -4.30 5.74 -22.91
C GLU A 80 -5.46 6.75 -22.69
N ARG A 81 -5.91 6.97 -21.46
CA ARG A 81 -6.96 7.97 -21.16
C ARG A 81 -6.47 9.42 -21.25
N PHE A 82 -5.17 9.69 -21.12
CA PHE A 82 -4.62 11.04 -21.09
C PHE A 82 -3.36 11.17 -21.96
N ASP A 83 -3.35 12.12 -22.89
CA ASP A 83 -2.22 12.33 -23.82
C ASP A 83 -1.12 13.18 -23.19
N PHE A 84 -0.20 12.53 -22.48
CA PHE A 84 1.01 13.16 -21.92
C PHE A 84 2.31 12.55 -22.44
N ALA A 85 2.30 11.91 -23.62
CA ALA A 85 3.49 11.27 -24.20
C ALA A 85 4.67 12.24 -24.36
N SER A 86 4.41 13.53 -24.57
CA SER A 86 5.44 14.57 -24.63
C SER A 86 6.19 14.79 -23.30
N TYR A 87 5.62 14.36 -22.18
CA TYR A 87 6.21 14.45 -20.84
C TYR A 87 7.00 13.20 -20.45
N ASP A 88 6.93 12.10 -21.21
CA ASP A 88 7.67 10.88 -20.91
C ASP A 88 9.16 11.17 -20.75
N ALA A 89 9.73 10.75 -19.62
CA ALA A 89 11.15 10.86 -19.37
C ALA A 89 11.90 9.95 -20.36
N THR A 90 12.92 10.48 -21.04
CA THR A 90 13.76 9.68 -21.91
C THR A 90 14.81 8.91 -21.12
N ASP A 91 15.35 7.84 -21.71
CA ASP A 91 16.48 7.13 -21.12
C ASP A 91 17.69 8.06 -20.94
N ASP A 92 17.95 8.93 -21.91
CA ASP A 92 19.09 9.87 -21.89
C ASP A 92 18.97 10.88 -20.74
N GLN A 93 17.76 11.44 -20.51
CA GLN A 93 17.50 12.33 -19.39
C GLN A 93 17.79 11.64 -18.04
N VAL A 94 17.27 10.42 -17.84
CA VAL A 94 17.51 9.69 -16.58
C VAL A 94 19.00 9.36 -16.39
N ILE A 95 19.71 9.03 -17.48
CA ILE A 95 21.14 8.75 -17.43
C ILE A 95 21.94 10.02 -17.08
N GLU A 96 21.63 11.15 -17.71
CA GLU A 96 22.31 12.42 -17.50
C GLU A 96 22.14 12.91 -16.07
N ASP A 97 20.91 12.89 -15.56
CA ASP A 97 20.58 13.50 -14.26
C ASP A 97 20.92 12.58 -13.07
N PHE A 98 20.76 11.26 -13.22
CA PHE A 98 20.84 10.31 -12.11
C PHE A 98 21.89 9.20 -12.32
N GLY A 99 22.31 8.95 -13.55
CA GLY A 99 23.35 7.99 -13.92
C GLY A 99 22.81 6.66 -14.49
N HIS A 100 23.66 5.97 -15.26
CA HIS A 100 23.30 4.76 -16.03
C HIS A 100 22.52 3.68 -15.28
N ARG A 101 22.78 3.50 -13.98
CA ARG A 101 22.11 2.47 -13.16
C ARG A 101 20.59 2.69 -13.06
N PHE A 102 20.14 3.94 -13.12
CA PHE A 102 18.73 4.29 -12.96
C PHE A 102 17.92 4.12 -14.24
N ARG A 103 18.57 4.00 -15.41
CA ARG A 103 17.91 3.57 -16.65
C ARG A 103 17.20 2.22 -16.46
N GLY A 104 17.86 1.29 -15.76
CA GLY A 104 17.29 -0.01 -15.42
C GLY A 104 16.05 0.12 -14.52
N MET A 105 16.07 1.06 -13.58
CA MET A 105 14.93 1.34 -12.69
C MET A 105 13.73 1.91 -13.46
N LYS A 106 13.97 2.89 -14.34
CA LYS A 106 12.95 3.41 -15.26
C LYS A 106 12.33 2.26 -16.06
N THR A 107 13.15 1.47 -16.75
CA THR A 107 12.70 0.36 -17.60
C THR A 107 11.89 -0.68 -16.82
N LEU A 108 12.34 -1.02 -15.61
CA LEU A 108 11.63 -1.95 -14.73
C LEU A 108 10.24 -1.43 -14.41
N GLY A 109 10.15 -0.21 -13.89
CA GLY A 109 8.85 0.30 -13.48
C GLY A 109 7.94 0.63 -14.65
N ASP A 110 8.45 1.02 -15.83
CA ASP A 110 7.59 1.23 -17.01
C ASP A 110 6.83 -0.08 -17.35
N ARG A 111 7.49 -1.22 -17.12
CA ARG A 111 6.92 -2.56 -17.36
C ARG A 111 6.01 -3.03 -16.24
N VAL A 112 6.37 -2.82 -14.97
CA VAL A 112 5.60 -3.36 -13.84
C VAL A 112 4.42 -2.48 -13.43
N THR A 113 4.57 -1.15 -13.53
CA THR A 113 3.54 -0.19 -13.11
C THR A 113 2.53 0.11 -14.21
N ARG A 114 2.92 -0.09 -15.48
CA ARG A 114 2.15 0.28 -16.69
C ARG A 114 1.83 1.78 -16.77
N HIS A 115 2.52 2.60 -15.98
CA HIS A 115 2.56 4.05 -16.10
C HIS A 115 3.97 4.46 -16.51
N HIS A 116 4.04 5.36 -17.49
CA HIS A 116 5.31 5.92 -17.92
C HIS A 116 5.86 6.84 -16.84
N LEU A 117 7.17 6.81 -16.65
CA LEU A 117 7.85 7.78 -15.81
C LEU A 117 7.83 9.15 -16.54
N THR A 118 7.27 10.19 -15.92
CA THR A 118 7.04 11.48 -16.59
C THR A 118 7.82 12.63 -15.93
N THR A 119 8.21 13.60 -16.75
CA THR A 119 8.77 14.90 -16.36
C THR A 119 7.65 15.92 -16.11
N GLY A 120 7.99 17.16 -15.72
CA GLY A 120 6.97 18.22 -15.58
C GLY A 120 6.10 18.09 -14.33
N ASN A 121 6.55 17.31 -13.35
CA ASN A 121 5.85 17.15 -12.08
C ASN A 121 6.37 18.14 -11.03
N THR A 122 5.58 18.38 -9.99
CA THR A 122 6.07 19.01 -8.75
C THR A 122 5.59 18.21 -7.55
N ILE A 123 6.35 18.27 -6.45
CA ILE A 123 6.00 17.60 -5.19
C ILE A 123 6.34 18.49 -4.01
N SER A 124 5.42 18.56 -3.06
CA SER A 124 5.60 19.22 -1.77
C SER A 124 5.20 18.25 -0.66
N ALA A 125 6.03 18.11 0.38
CA ALA A 125 5.79 17.22 1.50
C ALA A 125 5.25 18.00 2.71
N PHE A 126 4.33 17.38 3.44
CA PHE A 126 3.81 17.85 4.72
C PHE A 126 4.21 16.88 5.82
N ASP A 127 4.73 17.42 6.92
CA ASP A 127 5.29 16.63 8.04
C ASP A 127 4.26 16.24 9.10
N ASN A 128 3.08 16.85 9.10
CA ASN A 128 2.03 16.63 10.08
C ASN A 128 0.64 16.90 9.48
N GLY A 129 -0.40 16.47 10.20
CA GLY A 129 -1.78 16.61 9.77
C GLY A 129 -2.26 18.06 9.73
N ASP A 130 -1.80 18.94 10.61
CA ASP A 130 -2.27 20.33 10.60
C ASP A 130 -1.91 21.03 9.28
N ALA A 131 -0.67 20.85 8.81
CA ALA A 131 -0.23 21.38 7.52
C ALA A 131 -0.90 20.66 6.33
N ALA A 132 -0.97 19.32 6.37
CA ALA A 132 -1.57 18.55 5.28
C ALA A 132 -3.07 18.83 5.14
N TYR A 133 -3.83 18.73 6.23
CA TYR A 133 -5.28 18.97 6.24
C TYR A 133 -5.61 20.42 5.91
N GLY A 134 -4.83 21.39 6.39
CA GLY A 134 -4.97 22.80 6.01
C GLY A 134 -4.90 22.98 4.50
N ALA A 135 -3.82 22.50 3.88
CA ALA A 135 -3.65 22.57 2.44
C ALA A 135 -4.75 21.83 1.66
N MET A 136 -5.17 20.64 2.13
CA MET A 136 -6.26 19.90 1.50
C MET A 136 -7.60 20.66 1.56
N LEU A 137 -7.93 21.26 2.71
CA LEU A 137 -9.18 22.01 2.90
C LEU A 137 -9.19 23.30 2.08
N GLU A 138 -8.04 23.98 1.95
CA GLU A 138 -7.87 25.15 1.07
C GLU A 138 -8.15 24.79 -0.39
N GLU A 139 -7.58 23.69 -0.89
CA GLU A 139 -7.80 23.26 -2.28
C GLU A 139 -9.26 22.80 -2.52
N ILE A 140 -9.92 22.18 -1.53
CA ILE A 140 -11.37 21.88 -1.59
C ILE A 140 -12.20 23.18 -1.68
N ALA A 141 -11.79 24.23 -0.97
CA ALA A 141 -12.48 25.52 -1.02
C ALA A 141 -12.33 26.21 -2.37
N LEU A 142 -11.18 26.04 -3.04
CA LEU A 142 -10.87 26.60 -4.35
C LEU A 142 -11.39 25.77 -5.53
N ALA A 143 -11.73 24.49 -5.30
CA ALA A 143 -12.22 23.57 -6.32
C ALA A 143 -13.40 24.15 -7.12
N SER A 144 -13.34 23.96 -8.43
CA SER A 144 -14.24 24.56 -9.42
C SER A 144 -14.99 23.55 -10.28
N ARG A 145 -14.44 22.35 -10.48
CA ARG A 145 -14.98 21.31 -11.36
C ARG A 145 -15.31 20.03 -10.61
N SER A 146 -14.32 19.44 -9.95
CA SER A 146 -14.47 18.12 -9.33
C SER A 146 -13.53 17.87 -8.17
N ILE A 147 -13.96 16.98 -7.27
CA ILE A 147 -13.15 16.44 -6.18
C ILE A 147 -13.39 14.93 -6.13
N LEU A 148 -12.34 14.13 -6.30
CA LEU A 148 -12.35 12.70 -6.03
C LEU A 148 -11.49 12.43 -4.81
N LEU A 149 -12.09 11.95 -3.72
CA LEU A 149 -11.41 11.57 -2.49
C LEU A 149 -11.57 10.06 -2.26
N GLU A 150 -10.46 9.35 -2.19
CA GLU A 150 -10.36 7.96 -1.74
C GLU A 150 -9.50 7.88 -0.49
N THR A 151 -10.00 7.22 0.56
CA THR A 151 -9.24 7.04 1.80
C THR A 151 -9.57 5.74 2.50
N TYR A 152 -8.59 5.22 3.24
CA TYR A 152 -8.81 4.07 4.13
C TYR A 152 -9.70 4.48 5.31
N ILE A 153 -9.25 5.40 6.16
CA ILE A 153 -10.03 5.87 7.33
C ILE A 153 -10.43 7.33 7.17
N PHE A 154 -11.71 7.59 7.41
CA PHE A 154 -12.30 8.92 7.57
C PHE A 154 -13.12 8.92 8.86
N ASP A 155 -12.53 9.46 9.92
CA ASP A 155 -13.14 9.42 11.24
C ASP A 155 -14.21 10.49 11.43
N ARG A 156 -15.22 10.16 12.24
CA ARG A 156 -16.25 11.10 12.69
C ARG A 156 -15.75 11.87 13.91
N ASP A 157 -14.72 12.68 13.69
CA ASP A 157 -14.09 13.52 14.71
C ASP A 157 -14.04 15.00 14.27
N ARG A 158 -13.26 15.83 14.97
CA ARG A 158 -13.19 17.28 14.69
C ARG A 158 -12.53 17.58 13.34
N ILE A 159 -11.52 16.81 12.93
CA ILE A 159 -10.90 16.93 11.61
C ILE A 159 -11.88 16.42 10.55
N GLY A 160 -12.52 15.29 10.81
CA GLY A 160 -13.51 14.74 9.90
C GLY A 160 -14.68 15.70 9.65
N ALA A 161 -15.17 16.38 10.69
CA ALA A 161 -16.21 17.40 10.57
C ALA A 161 -15.80 18.57 9.65
N ARG A 162 -14.53 19.01 9.71
CA ARG A 162 -14.02 20.05 8.80
C ARG A 162 -14.05 19.59 7.33
N PHE A 163 -13.61 18.36 7.07
CA PHE A 163 -13.65 17.78 5.73
C PHE A 163 -15.09 17.60 5.22
N ILE A 164 -16.00 17.09 6.06
CA ILE A 164 -17.42 16.94 5.70
C ILE A 164 -17.99 18.30 5.30
N GLU A 165 -17.83 19.33 6.13
CA GLU A 165 -18.35 20.66 5.81
C GLU A 165 -17.74 21.23 4.53
N ALA A 166 -16.42 21.12 4.34
CA ALA A 166 -15.75 21.63 3.15
C ALA A 166 -16.22 20.92 1.87
N LEU A 167 -16.35 19.59 1.90
CA LEU A 167 -16.84 18.79 0.77
C LEU A 167 -18.32 19.08 0.47
N SER A 168 -19.15 19.21 1.51
CA SER A 168 -20.56 19.60 1.36
C SER A 168 -20.70 21.01 0.81
N ALA A 169 -19.84 21.95 1.25
CA ALA A 169 -19.81 23.30 0.70
C ALA A 169 -19.43 23.28 -0.78
N ALA A 170 -18.44 22.48 -1.19
CA ALA A 170 -18.09 22.31 -2.61
C ALA A 170 -19.25 21.73 -3.44
N ALA A 171 -19.91 20.69 -2.94
CA ALA A 171 -21.09 20.12 -3.60
C ALA A 171 -22.22 21.16 -3.76
N ARG A 172 -22.47 22.00 -2.74
CA ARG A 172 -23.46 23.10 -2.82
C ARG A 172 -23.07 24.18 -3.84
N ARG A 173 -21.78 24.37 -4.14
CA ARG A 173 -21.32 25.27 -5.22
C ARG A 173 -21.47 24.66 -6.62
N GLY A 174 -21.85 23.39 -6.73
CA GLY A 174 -21.98 22.67 -8.00
C GLY A 174 -20.72 21.91 -8.43
N VAL A 175 -19.73 21.74 -7.55
CA VAL A 175 -18.55 20.90 -7.81
C VAL A 175 -18.97 19.43 -7.77
N GLU A 176 -18.50 18.62 -8.71
CA GLU A 176 -18.72 17.17 -8.70
C GLU A 176 -17.85 16.50 -7.63
N VAL A 177 -18.45 16.16 -6.49
CA VAL A 177 -17.72 15.53 -5.37
C VAL A 177 -18.02 14.04 -5.31
N ARG A 178 -16.98 13.21 -5.30
CA ARG A 178 -17.02 11.75 -5.12
C ARG A 178 -16.12 11.34 -3.97
N VAL A 179 -16.66 10.61 -3.00
CA VAL A 179 -15.92 10.13 -1.83
C VAL A 179 -16.02 8.61 -1.71
N LEU A 180 -14.88 7.92 -1.73
CA LEU A 180 -14.76 6.48 -1.56
C LEU A 180 -14.02 6.15 -0.27
N ILE A 181 -14.67 5.38 0.61
CA ILE A 181 -14.08 4.97 1.90
C ILE A 181 -13.96 3.46 1.95
N ASP A 182 -12.87 2.93 2.49
CA ASP A 182 -12.76 1.47 2.68
C ASP A 182 -13.83 0.90 3.63
N ALA A 183 -14.41 -0.26 3.31
CA ALA A 183 -15.45 -0.89 4.14
C ALA A 183 -15.02 -1.22 5.56
N VAL A 184 -13.75 -1.57 5.78
CA VAL A 184 -13.21 -1.84 7.12
C VAL A 184 -12.85 -0.52 7.79
N GLY A 185 -12.23 0.39 7.05
CA GLY A 185 -11.90 1.73 7.53
C GLY A 185 -13.11 2.54 8.01
N ALA A 186 -14.24 2.47 7.31
CA ALA A 186 -15.50 3.13 7.66
C ALA A 186 -16.07 2.69 9.03
N ARG A 187 -15.62 1.54 9.58
CA ARG A 187 -16.07 0.99 10.87
C ARG A 187 -15.25 1.48 12.06
N TYR A 188 -14.16 2.21 11.84
CA TYR A 188 -13.40 2.82 12.94
C TYR A 188 -14.20 3.93 13.64
N SER A 189 -15.24 4.46 12.98
CA SER A 189 -16.19 5.42 13.54
C SER A 189 -17.61 4.85 13.53
N VAL A 190 -18.29 4.90 14.68
CA VAL A 190 -19.69 4.45 14.83
C VAL A 190 -20.50 5.59 15.47
N PRO A 191 -21.46 6.20 14.74
CA PRO A 191 -21.79 5.96 13.34
C PRO A 191 -20.69 6.44 12.39
N SER A 192 -20.59 5.82 11.20
CA SER A 192 -19.68 6.25 10.13
C SER A 192 -20.04 7.64 9.59
N VAL A 193 -19.10 8.32 8.94
CA VAL A 193 -19.28 9.64 8.30
C VAL A 193 -20.18 9.62 7.06
N LEU A 194 -20.45 8.43 6.49
CA LEU A 194 -21.22 8.26 5.25
C LEU A 194 -22.57 8.99 5.26
N GLY A 195 -23.30 8.93 6.38
CA GLY A 195 -24.60 9.59 6.51
C GLY A 195 -24.48 11.11 6.40
N MET A 196 -23.50 11.69 7.10
CA MET A 196 -23.27 13.14 7.13
C MET A 196 -22.84 13.67 5.76
N LEU A 197 -22.02 12.91 5.03
CA LEU A 197 -21.64 13.25 3.66
C LEU A 197 -22.85 13.27 2.72
N ARG A 198 -23.73 12.24 2.80
CA ARG A 198 -24.95 12.19 1.99
C ARG A 198 -25.93 13.31 2.31
N GLU A 199 -26.13 13.60 3.59
CA GLU A 199 -26.96 14.72 4.06
C GLU A 199 -26.44 16.06 3.53
N GLY A 200 -25.12 16.20 3.41
CA GLY A 200 -24.46 17.36 2.83
C GLY A 200 -24.43 17.42 1.30
N GLY A 201 -25.10 16.49 0.60
CA GLY A 201 -25.16 16.45 -0.87
C GLY A 201 -23.93 15.84 -1.54
N VAL A 202 -23.04 15.20 -0.79
CA VAL A 202 -21.85 14.53 -1.32
C VAL A 202 -22.19 13.10 -1.76
N THR A 203 -21.84 12.76 -3.00
CA THR A 203 -21.94 11.38 -3.50
C THR A 203 -20.82 10.53 -2.88
N VAL A 204 -21.21 9.56 -2.06
CA VAL A 204 -20.28 8.75 -1.26
C VAL A 204 -20.65 7.26 -1.28
N ASP A 205 -19.63 6.42 -1.46
CA ASP A 205 -19.75 4.98 -1.41
C ASP A 205 -18.58 4.33 -0.64
N VAL A 206 -18.67 3.01 -0.48
CA VAL A 206 -17.76 2.18 0.28
C VAL A 206 -17.08 1.18 -0.65
N PHE A 207 -15.75 1.22 -0.69
CA PHE A 207 -14.95 0.25 -1.42
C PHE A 207 -15.20 -1.15 -0.87
N ASN A 208 -15.56 -2.08 -1.75
CA ASN A 208 -15.84 -3.48 -1.42
C ASN A 208 -17.01 -3.66 -0.40
N GLY A 209 -18.00 -2.76 -0.43
CA GLY A 209 -19.17 -2.79 0.46
C GLY A 209 -20.00 -4.09 0.41
N ASN A 210 -19.97 -4.85 -0.69
CA ASN A 210 -20.69 -6.13 -0.83
C ASN A 210 -20.13 -7.28 0.03
N VAL A 211 -19.03 -7.08 0.75
CA VAL A 211 -18.61 -7.97 1.85
C VAL A 211 -19.60 -7.92 3.02
N ILE A 212 -20.32 -6.80 3.16
CA ILE A 212 -21.25 -6.53 4.27
C ILE A 212 -22.51 -7.41 4.21
N THR A 213 -22.89 -7.92 3.04
CA THR A 213 -24.07 -8.78 2.85
C THR A 213 -23.76 -10.30 2.86
N GLY A 214 -22.54 -10.70 3.25
CA GLY A 214 -22.18 -12.13 3.42
C GLY A 214 -22.01 -12.94 2.13
N LEU A 215 -22.32 -12.38 0.97
CA LEU A 215 -22.30 -13.04 -0.34
C LEU A 215 -20.89 -13.11 -1.01
N ARG A 216 -19.87 -12.44 -0.44
CA ARG A 216 -18.53 -12.28 -1.05
C ARG A 216 -17.36 -12.60 -0.10
N LEU A 217 -17.45 -13.66 0.70
CA LEU A 217 -16.38 -14.13 1.62
C LEU A 217 -14.95 -14.18 1.01
N PRO A 218 -14.73 -14.60 -0.25
CA PRO A 218 -13.39 -14.60 -0.85
C PRO A 218 -12.77 -13.20 -1.00
N TYR A 219 -13.60 -12.16 -1.03
CA TYR A 219 -13.18 -10.76 -1.21
C TYR A 219 -13.13 -9.99 0.11
N ALA A 220 -13.48 -10.61 1.25
CA ALA A 220 -13.53 -9.95 2.55
C ALA A 220 -12.16 -9.39 3.02
N ASN A 221 -11.07 -9.91 2.47
CA ASN A 221 -9.71 -9.46 2.79
C ASN A 221 -9.21 -8.31 1.91
N LEU A 222 -9.91 -7.98 0.81
CA LEU A 222 -9.57 -6.88 -0.07
C LEU A 222 -9.92 -5.54 0.58
N ARG A 223 -8.93 -4.67 0.70
CA ARG A 223 -9.07 -3.34 1.28
C ARG A 223 -8.39 -2.32 0.40
N THR A 224 -9.01 -1.17 0.18
CA THR A 224 -8.25 -0.02 -0.31
C THR A 224 -7.53 0.62 0.86
N HIS A 225 -6.21 0.64 0.79
CA HIS A 225 -5.35 1.35 1.73
C HIS A 225 -4.76 2.61 1.08
N ARG A 226 -5.28 3.01 -0.08
CA ARG A 226 -4.92 4.23 -0.78
C ARG A 226 -5.46 5.45 -0.04
N LYS A 227 -4.71 6.56 -0.11
CA LYS A 227 -5.17 7.89 0.27
C LYS A 227 -4.87 8.79 -0.92
N ILE A 228 -5.89 9.11 -1.69
CA ILE A 228 -5.80 9.91 -2.90
C ILE A 228 -6.88 10.98 -2.82
N MET A 229 -6.53 12.24 -3.04
CA MET A 229 -7.50 13.29 -3.27
C MET A 229 -7.10 14.06 -4.52
N VAL A 230 -7.89 13.99 -5.58
CA VAL A 230 -7.68 14.75 -6.82
C VAL A 230 -8.68 15.90 -6.86
N ILE A 231 -8.19 17.12 -7.08
CA ILE A 231 -9.00 18.32 -7.27
C ILE A 231 -8.84 18.81 -8.69
N ASP A 232 -9.97 18.98 -9.38
CA ASP A 232 -10.09 19.51 -10.74
C ASP A 232 -9.22 18.81 -11.79
N GLY A 233 -8.65 17.63 -11.49
CA GLY A 233 -7.64 16.98 -12.34
C GLY A 233 -6.30 17.74 -12.40
N GLU A 234 -6.10 18.77 -11.56
CA GLU A 234 -4.92 19.66 -11.60
C GLU A 234 -3.93 19.37 -10.47
N ILE A 235 -4.48 19.06 -9.30
CA ILE A 235 -3.74 18.89 -8.05
C ILE A 235 -4.17 17.56 -7.44
N ALA A 236 -3.19 16.82 -6.90
CA ALA A 236 -3.49 15.64 -6.12
C ALA A 236 -2.76 15.64 -4.79
N PHE A 237 -3.38 15.02 -3.79
CA PHE A 237 -2.78 14.70 -2.51
C PHE A 237 -2.70 13.19 -2.34
N THR A 238 -1.56 12.70 -1.86
CA THR A 238 -1.39 11.28 -1.50
C THR A 238 -0.33 11.08 -0.43
N GLY A 239 -0.29 9.91 0.22
CA GLY A 239 0.69 9.58 1.27
C GLY A 239 0.17 8.58 2.30
N GLY A 240 0.72 8.64 3.51
CA GLY A 240 0.39 7.66 4.58
C GLY A 240 -0.83 8.03 5.43
N MET A 241 -1.19 9.31 5.44
CA MET A 241 -2.11 9.91 6.41
C MET A 241 -3.59 9.60 6.13
N ASN A 242 -4.31 9.15 7.15
CA ASN A 242 -5.78 9.03 7.13
C ASN A 242 -6.44 10.36 7.57
N ILE A 243 -7.74 10.53 7.39
CA ILE A 243 -8.46 11.73 7.90
C ILE A 243 -8.90 11.45 9.33
N ARG A 244 -8.08 11.88 10.31
CA ARG A 244 -8.28 11.61 11.75
C ARG A 244 -7.61 12.69 12.60
N GLU A 245 -8.22 13.06 13.73
CA GLU A 245 -7.67 14.05 14.67
C GLU A 245 -6.35 13.59 15.34
N GLY A 246 -6.05 12.29 15.33
CA GLY A 246 -4.81 11.73 15.86
C GLY A 246 -3.52 12.22 15.17
N PHE A 247 -3.62 12.74 13.94
CA PHE A 247 -2.51 13.34 13.19
C PHE A 247 -2.47 14.87 13.29
N SER A 248 -3.41 15.48 14.01
CA SER A 248 -3.50 16.92 14.20
C SER A 248 -2.92 17.30 15.57
N CYS A 249 -1.88 18.14 15.60
CA CYS A 249 -1.28 18.61 16.85
C CYS A 249 -2.25 19.58 17.56
N GLU A 250 -3.09 20.30 16.81
CA GLU A 250 -4.18 21.13 17.34
C GLU A 250 -5.05 20.35 18.36
N PHE A 251 -5.36 19.10 18.07
CA PHE A 251 -6.27 18.28 18.89
C PHE A 251 -5.58 17.22 19.75
N SER A 252 -4.42 16.72 19.30
CA SER A 252 -3.70 15.63 19.97
C SER A 252 -2.53 16.10 20.84
N GLY A 253 -2.13 17.37 20.74
CA GLY A 253 -0.97 17.93 21.45
C GLY A 253 0.28 17.08 21.27
N ASP A 254 1.02 16.85 22.35
CA ASP A 254 2.26 16.07 22.35
C ASP A 254 2.10 14.59 21.95
N LYS A 255 0.87 14.07 21.88
CA LYS A 255 0.57 12.70 21.46
C LYS A 255 0.28 12.58 19.96
N CYS A 256 0.35 13.68 19.21
CA CYS A 256 0.09 13.70 17.78
C CYS A 256 0.98 12.69 17.05
N ALA A 257 0.36 11.75 16.34
CA ALA A 257 1.08 10.84 15.48
C ALA A 257 1.69 11.62 14.31
N ALA A 258 2.92 11.26 13.94
CA ALA A 258 3.57 11.78 12.75
C ALA A 258 3.18 10.94 11.53
N ASP A 259 3.00 11.57 10.38
CA ASP A 259 2.86 10.91 9.09
C ASP A 259 3.26 11.91 8.01
N THR A 260 3.60 11.43 6.81
CA THR A 260 3.92 12.30 5.68
C THR A 260 2.83 12.21 4.63
N HIS A 261 2.39 13.37 4.15
CA HIS A 261 1.49 13.50 3.02
C HIS A 261 2.10 14.42 1.97
N PHE A 262 1.70 14.29 0.71
CA PHE A 262 2.32 14.97 -0.41
C PHE A 262 1.25 15.66 -1.25
N ARG A 263 1.51 16.91 -1.63
CA ARG A 263 0.80 17.59 -2.72
C ARG A 263 1.62 17.47 -3.98
N VAL A 264 0.99 17.06 -5.08
CA VAL A 264 1.61 16.91 -6.38
C VAL A 264 0.82 17.62 -7.47
N THR A 265 1.52 18.08 -8.49
CA THR A 265 0.95 18.59 -9.74
C THR A 265 1.74 18.05 -10.92
N GLY A 266 1.16 18.13 -12.12
CA GLY A 266 1.78 17.64 -13.35
C GLY A 266 1.16 16.34 -13.84
N PRO A 267 1.78 15.65 -14.82
CA PRO A 267 1.24 14.43 -15.41
C PRO A 267 0.89 13.33 -14.39
N VAL A 268 1.57 13.25 -13.25
CA VAL A 268 1.29 12.25 -12.19
C VAL A 268 -0.14 12.35 -11.63
N VAL A 269 -0.79 13.51 -11.74
CA VAL A 269 -2.19 13.67 -11.32
C VAL A 269 -3.12 12.79 -12.19
N ALA A 270 -2.76 12.59 -13.46
CA ALA A 270 -3.50 11.71 -14.35
C ALA A 270 -3.42 10.25 -13.90
N ASP A 271 -2.24 9.79 -13.47
CA ASP A 271 -2.06 8.44 -12.92
C ASP A 271 -2.93 8.25 -11.67
N LEU A 272 -2.86 9.19 -10.73
CA LEU A 272 -3.62 9.13 -9.46
C LEU A 272 -5.13 9.19 -9.70
N LEU A 273 -5.58 10.03 -10.63
CA LEU A 273 -6.98 10.08 -11.04
C LEU A 273 -7.42 8.77 -11.69
N ALA A 274 -6.63 8.19 -12.60
CA ALA A 274 -6.94 6.93 -13.26
C ALA A 274 -7.05 5.77 -12.26
N ILE A 275 -6.13 5.70 -11.29
CA ILE A 275 -6.13 4.70 -10.21
C ILE A 275 -7.42 4.81 -9.39
N SER A 276 -7.72 6.00 -8.88
CA SER A 276 -8.86 6.20 -7.98
C SER A 276 -10.22 6.15 -8.71
N ALA A 277 -10.29 6.64 -9.96
CA ALA A 277 -11.49 6.53 -10.79
C ALA A 277 -11.82 5.06 -11.14
N ALA A 278 -10.80 4.20 -11.33
CA ALA A 278 -11.02 2.77 -11.52
C ALA A 278 -11.56 2.09 -10.25
N ASP A 279 -11.18 2.56 -9.06
CA ASP A 279 -11.72 2.07 -7.79
C ASP A 279 -13.14 2.56 -7.52
N TRP A 280 -13.44 3.79 -7.94
CA TRP A 280 -14.80 4.32 -7.98
C TRP A 280 -15.69 3.48 -8.90
N GLU A 281 -15.34 3.34 -10.18
CA GLU A 281 -16.11 2.55 -11.14
C GLU A 281 -16.27 1.10 -10.69
N PHE A 282 -15.25 0.51 -10.07
CA PHE A 282 -15.35 -0.84 -9.52
C PHE A 282 -16.40 -0.95 -8.39
N SER A 283 -16.57 0.11 -7.61
CA SER A 283 -17.45 0.11 -6.44
C SER A 283 -18.88 0.52 -6.79
N THR A 284 -19.06 1.44 -7.75
CA THR A 284 -20.34 2.11 -8.04
C THR A 284 -20.89 1.83 -9.44
N ASP A 285 -20.09 1.23 -10.34
CA ASP A 285 -20.35 1.13 -11.77
C ASP A 285 -20.50 2.50 -12.50
N GLU A 286 -20.23 3.63 -11.82
CA GLU A 286 -20.19 4.98 -12.42
C GLU A 286 -18.82 5.23 -13.06
N LYS A 287 -18.82 5.67 -14.32
CA LYS A 287 -17.62 6.15 -15.01
C LYS A 287 -17.47 7.65 -14.79
N LEU A 288 -16.30 8.06 -14.30
CA LEU A 288 -15.94 9.47 -14.14
C LEU A 288 -15.45 10.03 -15.49
N GLU A 289 -16.38 10.52 -16.30
CA GLU A 289 -16.15 11.05 -17.65
C GLU A 289 -16.76 12.45 -17.83
N GLY A 290 -16.33 13.17 -18.87
CA GLY A 290 -16.80 14.53 -19.18
C GLY A 290 -15.90 15.65 -18.64
N GLU A 291 -16.32 16.91 -18.83
CA GLU A 291 -15.51 18.10 -18.52
C GLU A 291 -15.05 18.17 -17.05
N ALA A 292 -15.88 17.71 -16.12
CA ALA A 292 -15.55 17.74 -14.69
C ALA A 292 -14.31 16.91 -14.34
N TRP A 293 -14.06 15.83 -15.08
CA TRP A 293 -13.00 14.84 -14.80
C TRP A 293 -11.84 14.92 -15.79
N LYS A 294 -11.73 16.02 -16.55
CA LYS A 294 -10.59 16.25 -17.43
C LYS A 294 -9.35 16.64 -16.65
N VAL A 295 -8.21 16.09 -17.07
CA VAL A 295 -6.87 16.52 -16.65
C VAL A 295 -6.41 17.59 -17.64
N PRO A 296 -6.17 18.84 -17.21
CA PRO A 296 -5.67 19.87 -18.11
C PRO A 296 -4.18 19.68 -18.38
N THR A 297 -3.67 20.46 -19.34
CA THR A 297 -2.23 20.48 -19.62
C THR A 297 -1.45 20.96 -18.40
N PRO A 298 -0.40 20.22 -17.97
CA PRO A 298 0.47 20.62 -16.87
C PRO A 298 1.03 22.04 -17.06
N GLY A 299 1.14 22.78 -15.96
CA GLY A 299 1.74 24.12 -15.98
C GLY A 299 3.26 24.12 -16.17
N MET A 300 3.94 23.04 -15.76
CA MET A 300 5.38 22.87 -15.95
C MET A 300 5.66 22.31 -17.35
N ARG A 301 6.81 22.67 -17.93
CA ARG A 301 7.20 22.20 -19.26
C ARG A 301 7.73 20.77 -19.21
N PRO A 302 7.58 19.98 -20.30
CA PRO A 302 8.30 18.73 -20.46
C PRO A 302 9.81 18.90 -20.26
N GLY A 303 10.46 17.90 -19.66
CA GLY A 303 11.88 17.92 -19.32
C GLY A 303 12.22 18.62 -17.99
N SER A 304 11.23 19.06 -17.21
CA SER A 304 11.47 19.58 -15.84
C SER A 304 12.07 18.49 -14.94
N PRO A 305 12.94 18.84 -13.96
CA PRO A 305 13.85 17.90 -13.30
C PRO A 305 13.18 16.92 -12.33
N THR A 306 11.99 17.24 -11.81
CA THR A 306 11.24 16.31 -10.96
C THR A 306 10.51 15.31 -11.84
N ILE A 307 11.04 14.10 -11.87
CA ILE A 307 10.52 13.00 -12.68
C ILE A 307 9.76 12.03 -11.76
N MET A 308 8.53 11.68 -12.13
CA MET A 308 7.61 10.97 -11.23
C MET A 308 6.67 10.01 -11.97
N ARG A 309 6.20 8.98 -11.26
CA ARG A 309 4.98 8.24 -11.59
C ARG A 309 4.24 7.79 -10.35
N ALA A 310 2.95 7.52 -10.48
CA ALA A 310 2.23 6.76 -9.47
C ALA A 310 2.45 5.24 -9.67
N VAL A 311 2.62 4.54 -8.56
CA VAL A 311 2.82 3.10 -8.50
C VAL A 311 1.65 2.48 -7.77
N SER A 312 0.71 1.97 -8.55
CA SER A 312 -0.42 1.18 -8.07
C SER A 312 0.04 -0.25 -7.75
N SER A 313 -0.34 -0.75 -6.58
CA SER A 313 -0.19 -2.18 -6.26
C SER A 313 -1.43 -2.74 -5.58
N GLY A 314 -1.64 -4.05 -5.70
CA GLY A 314 -2.77 -4.73 -5.08
C GLY A 314 -2.94 -6.18 -5.54
N PRO A 315 -3.90 -6.91 -4.95
CA PRO A 315 -4.19 -8.32 -5.26
C PRO A 315 -4.94 -8.51 -6.60
N ASP A 316 -4.48 -7.84 -7.65
CA ASP A 316 -4.96 -7.94 -9.02
C ASP A 316 -3.78 -8.17 -9.99
N ARG A 317 -3.82 -7.63 -11.22
CA ARG A 317 -2.70 -7.72 -12.17
C ARG A 317 -1.45 -6.97 -11.71
N SER A 318 -1.59 -6.05 -10.74
CA SER A 318 -0.50 -5.31 -10.11
C SER A 318 0.11 -6.03 -8.90
N VAL A 319 -0.24 -7.29 -8.67
CA VAL A 319 0.34 -8.09 -7.57
C VAL A 319 1.86 -8.12 -7.68
N GLU A 320 2.52 -7.90 -6.54
CA GLU A 320 3.98 -7.81 -6.41
C GLU A 320 4.64 -6.63 -7.18
N THR A 321 3.87 -5.66 -7.71
CA THR A 321 4.45 -4.47 -8.38
C THR A 321 5.36 -3.72 -7.42
N ASN A 322 4.88 -3.43 -6.21
CA ASN A 322 5.68 -2.74 -5.20
C ASN A 322 6.92 -3.56 -4.80
N GLN A 323 6.75 -4.86 -4.54
CA GLN A 323 7.87 -5.77 -4.25
C GLN A 323 8.94 -5.74 -5.37
N LYS A 324 8.54 -5.77 -6.65
CA LYS A 324 9.45 -5.68 -7.80
C LYS A 324 10.16 -4.34 -7.87
N MET A 325 9.46 -3.23 -7.64
CA MET A 325 10.05 -1.89 -7.59
C MET A 325 11.13 -1.82 -6.50
N LEU A 326 10.82 -2.26 -5.28
CA LEU A 326 11.77 -2.29 -4.17
C LEU A 326 12.98 -3.19 -4.46
N MET A 327 12.77 -4.39 -5.01
CA MET A 327 13.85 -5.28 -5.42
C MET A 327 14.78 -4.64 -6.45
N GLY A 328 14.21 -3.97 -7.47
CA GLY A 328 14.97 -3.22 -8.46
C GLY A 328 15.80 -2.12 -7.82
N ALA A 329 15.18 -1.30 -6.99
CA ALA A 329 15.80 -0.18 -6.29
C ALA A 329 16.97 -0.64 -5.40
N PHE A 330 16.78 -1.68 -4.59
CA PHE A 330 17.85 -2.26 -3.75
C PHE A 330 18.99 -2.86 -4.56
N SER A 331 18.71 -3.42 -5.74
CA SER A 331 19.73 -4.00 -6.61
C SER A 331 20.68 -2.96 -7.20
N ILE A 332 20.19 -1.74 -7.46
CA ILE A 332 20.99 -0.66 -8.07
C ILE A 332 21.59 0.32 -7.06
N ALA A 333 21.25 0.22 -5.78
CA ALA A 333 21.78 1.07 -4.71
C ALA A 333 23.32 0.95 -4.59
N ARG A 334 24.00 2.09 -4.42
CA ARG A 334 25.47 2.15 -4.37
C ARG A 334 26.06 2.69 -3.07
N SER A 335 25.36 3.55 -2.36
CA SER A 335 25.85 4.28 -1.19
C SER A 335 24.92 4.18 0.01
N SER A 336 23.61 4.41 -0.15
CA SER A 336 22.63 4.44 0.94
C SER A 336 21.30 3.83 0.51
N ILE A 337 20.65 3.15 1.46
CA ILE A 337 19.22 2.83 1.46
C ILE A 337 18.70 3.29 2.82
N LYS A 338 17.81 4.29 2.83
CA LYS A 338 17.18 4.82 4.04
C LYS A 338 15.69 4.55 4.01
N ILE A 339 15.17 3.92 5.05
CA ILE A 339 13.77 3.46 5.13
C ILE A 339 13.14 3.96 6.44
N VAL A 340 11.94 4.50 6.35
CA VAL A 340 11.02 4.72 7.47
C VAL A 340 9.76 3.93 7.20
N SER A 341 9.38 3.07 8.14
CA SER A 341 8.13 2.32 8.03
C SER A 341 7.57 1.99 9.42
N PRO A 342 6.26 2.19 9.67
CA PRO A 342 5.66 1.81 10.95
C PRO A 342 5.59 0.30 11.12
N TYR A 343 5.45 -0.43 10.01
CA TYR A 343 5.36 -1.88 9.99
C TYR A 343 6.37 -2.42 8.97
N PHE A 344 7.54 -2.79 9.49
CA PHE A 344 8.65 -3.32 8.71
C PHE A 344 8.79 -4.83 8.97
N LEU A 345 8.00 -5.59 8.23
CA LEU A 345 7.92 -7.05 8.24
C LEU A 345 8.16 -7.59 6.81
N PRO A 346 9.30 -7.27 6.16
CA PRO A 346 9.56 -7.69 4.79
C PRO A 346 9.55 -9.21 4.62
N ASP A 347 9.20 -9.65 3.42
CA ASP A 347 9.37 -11.04 3.00
C ASP A 347 10.85 -11.41 2.84
N ARG A 348 11.08 -12.70 2.53
CA ARG A 348 12.43 -13.24 2.46
C ARG A 348 13.22 -12.64 1.29
N GLU A 349 12.54 -12.34 0.19
CA GLU A 349 13.09 -11.77 -1.03
C GLU A 349 13.66 -10.37 -0.75
N LEU A 350 12.87 -9.49 -0.14
CA LEU A 350 13.29 -8.14 0.23
C LEU A 350 14.38 -8.16 1.30
N ILE A 351 14.29 -9.03 2.32
CA ILE A 351 15.37 -9.22 3.31
C ILE A 351 16.67 -9.60 2.60
N THR A 352 16.61 -10.54 1.66
CA THR A 352 17.79 -11.01 0.92
C THR A 352 18.39 -9.89 0.08
N ALA A 353 17.57 -9.07 -0.58
CA ALA A 353 18.04 -7.95 -1.38
C ALA A 353 18.72 -6.86 -0.52
N LEU A 354 18.12 -6.50 0.62
CA LEU A 354 18.70 -5.55 1.58
C LEU A 354 20.04 -6.04 2.13
N ILE A 355 20.09 -7.30 2.57
CA ILE A 355 21.33 -7.94 3.06
C ILE A 355 22.40 -7.96 1.96
N THR A 356 22.00 -8.25 0.72
CA THR A 356 22.93 -8.25 -0.41
C THR A 356 23.47 -6.86 -0.66
N ALA A 357 22.62 -5.82 -0.61
CA ALA A 357 23.06 -4.43 -0.73
C ALA A 357 24.03 -4.05 0.40
N ALA A 358 23.70 -4.37 1.64
CA ALA A 358 24.57 -4.11 2.78
C ALA A 358 25.94 -4.80 2.64
N ARG A 359 25.97 -6.05 2.13
CA ARG A 359 27.21 -6.78 1.83
C ARG A 359 28.02 -6.19 0.68
N ARG A 360 27.41 -5.42 -0.23
CA ARG A 360 28.13 -4.65 -1.26
C ARG A 360 28.77 -3.36 -0.69
N GLY A 361 28.56 -3.06 0.59
CA GLY A 361 29.03 -1.82 1.23
C GLY A 361 28.02 -0.68 1.21
N VAL A 362 26.77 -0.93 0.79
CA VAL A 362 25.69 0.06 0.86
C VAL A 362 25.27 0.24 2.32
N VAL A 363 25.16 1.48 2.77
CA VAL A 363 24.67 1.80 4.11
C VAL A 363 23.15 1.61 4.15
N VAL A 364 22.66 0.65 4.92
CA VAL A 364 21.22 0.36 5.03
C VAL A 364 20.72 0.78 6.41
N ASP A 365 19.93 1.85 6.46
CA ASP A 365 19.28 2.37 7.66
C ASP A 365 17.77 2.14 7.60
N ILE A 366 17.25 1.49 8.64
CA ILE A 366 15.82 1.22 8.78
C ILE A 366 15.35 1.82 10.09
N VAL A 367 14.44 2.79 10.01
CA VAL A 367 13.83 3.45 11.15
C VAL A 367 12.41 2.91 11.34
N VAL A 368 12.15 2.39 12.53
CA VAL A 368 10.84 1.92 12.99
C VAL A 368 10.45 2.66 14.26
N PRO A 369 9.16 2.90 14.54
CA PRO A 369 8.76 3.57 15.76
C PRO A 369 9.03 2.69 17.00
N SER A 370 9.41 3.32 18.11
CA SER A 370 9.47 2.65 19.43
C SER A 370 8.07 2.47 20.03
N ALA A 371 7.21 3.48 19.88
CA ALA A 371 5.79 3.42 20.23
C ALA A 371 4.98 2.97 19.01
N ASN A 372 4.41 1.76 19.05
CA ASN A 372 3.61 1.22 17.96
C ASN A 372 2.15 0.99 18.41
N ASN A 373 1.19 1.38 17.58
CA ASN A 373 -0.24 1.16 17.84
C ASN A 373 -0.64 -0.32 17.67
N LEU A 374 0.13 -1.12 16.91
CA LEU A 374 -0.10 -2.55 16.69
C LEU A 374 0.97 -3.42 17.39
N LYS A 375 0.78 -3.69 18.68
CA LYS A 375 1.74 -4.47 19.51
C LYS A 375 2.10 -5.85 18.95
N LEU A 376 1.14 -6.55 18.34
CA LEU A 376 1.38 -7.88 17.78
C LEU A 376 2.31 -7.82 16.56
N VAL A 377 2.12 -6.81 15.71
CA VAL A 377 2.96 -6.56 14.54
C VAL A 377 4.37 -6.17 14.98
N ASP A 378 4.49 -5.31 15.99
CA ASP A 378 5.79 -4.92 16.56
C ASP A 378 6.62 -6.11 17.08
N LEU A 379 5.97 -7.06 17.78
CA LEU A 379 6.62 -8.29 18.24
C LEU A 379 7.05 -9.19 17.07
N ALA A 380 6.22 -9.32 16.04
CA ALA A 380 6.55 -10.10 14.84
C ALA A 380 7.71 -9.48 14.05
N MET A 381 7.74 -8.15 13.90
CA MET A 381 8.84 -7.41 13.26
C MET A 381 10.16 -7.63 14.01
N THR A 382 10.12 -7.48 15.34
CA THR A 382 11.30 -7.64 16.19
C THR A 382 11.92 -9.03 16.06
N ALA A 383 11.12 -10.06 15.81
CA ALA A 383 11.60 -11.42 15.60
C ALA A 383 12.50 -11.57 14.35
N GLN A 384 12.36 -10.71 13.34
CA GLN A 384 13.12 -10.76 12.09
C GLN A 384 14.41 -9.93 12.12
N PHE A 385 14.52 -8.94 13.01
CA PHE A 385 15.66 -8.00 13.05
C PHE A 385 17.03 -8.70 13.19
N ASP A 386 17.10 -9.81 13.92
CA ASP A 386 18.31 -10.63 14.09
C ASP A 386 18.90 -11.12 12.74
N GLN A 387 18.08 -11.32 11.71
CA GLN A 387 18.56 -11.74 10.38
C GLN A 387 19.25 -10.61 9.63
N MET A 388 18.83 -9.37 9.85
CA MET A 388 19.32 -8.20 9.15
C MET A 388 20.53 -7.59 9.85
N LEU A 389 20.49 -7.48 11.18
CA LEU A 389 21.59 -6.92 11.99
C LEU A 389 22.89 -7.74 11.87
N LYS A 390 22.78 -9.07 11.73
CA LYS A 390 23.95 -9.94 11.48
C LYS A 390 24.63 -9.68 10.13
N ASN A 391 23.93 -8.98 9.24
CA ASN A 391 24.31 -8.82 7.85
C ASN A 391 24.41 -7.33 7.47
N TYR A 392 24.91 -6.51 8.39
CA TYR A 392 25.29 -5.11 8.18
C TYR A 392 24.16 -4.11 7.95
N CYS A 393 22.89 -4.53 7.99
CA CYS A 393 21.78 -3.58 8.07
C CYS A 393 21.70 -2.98 9.48
N ARG A 394 21.32 -1.70 9.57
CA ARG A 394 21.14 -0.97 10.83
C ARG A 394 19.66 -0.71 11.05
N ILE A 395 19.19 -0.97 12.27
CA ILE A 395 17.80 -0.78 12.65
C ILE A 395 17.75 0.16 13.83
N TRP A 396 16.88 1.17 13.73
CA TRP A 396 16.76 2.26 14.68
C TRP A 396 15.32 2.34 15.18
N ARG A 397 15.15 2.37 16.50
CA ARG A 397 13.87 2.56 17.19
C ARG A 397 13.70 4.05 17.49
N ALA A 398 12.96 4.77 16.66
CA ALA A 398 12.73 6.20 16.86
C ALA A 398 11.87 6.44 18.11
N ALA A 399 12.35 7.30 19.00
CA ALA A 399 11.61 7.78 20.17
C ALA A 399 10.54 8.81 19.77
N GLY A 400 9.63 9.10 20.69
CA GLY A 400 8.55 10.07 20.48
C GLY A 400 7.22 9.43 20.08
N PRO A 401 6.25 10.23 19.59
CA PRO A 401 4.95 9.74 19.19
C PRO A 401 5.06 8.78 18.00
N PHE A 402 4.00 7.99 17.79
CA PHE A 402 3.94 7.03 16.69
C PHE A 402 4.15 7.73 15.33
N ASN A 403 5.13 7.26 14.54
CA ASN A 403 5.35 7.74 13.18
C ASN A 403 4.85 6.68 12.19
N HIS A 404 3.83 7.06 11.42
CA HIS A 404 3.17 6.23 10.43
C HIS A 404 3.66 6.50 8.99
N SER A 405 4.71 7.30 8.79
CA SER A 405 5.25 7.59 7.46
C SER A 405 5.81 6.34 6.77
N LYS A 406 5.63 6.25 5.45
CA LYS A 406 6.25 5.22 4.60
C LYS A 406 7.16 5.90 3.59
N LEU A 407 8.44 5.97 3.94
CA LEU A 407 9.43 6.73 3.21
C LEU A 407 10.61 5.84 2.86
N MET A 408 11.11 5.99 1.65
CA MET A 408 12.35 5.37 1.23
C MET A 408 13.13 6.35 0.36
N ALA A 409 14.44 6.39 0.56
CA ALA A 409 15.36 7.13 -0.28
C ALA A 409 16.63 6.31 -0.55
N ILE A 410 17.13 6.40 -1.78
CA ILE A 410 18.33 5.70 -2.25
C ILE A 410 19.29 6.69 -2.88
N ASP A 411 20.51 6.70 -2.35
CA ASP A 411 21.67 7.42 -2.87
C ASP A 411 21.42 8.93 -3.12
N GLY A 412 20.52 9.55 -2.34
CA GLY A 412 20.11 10.94 -2.52
C GLY A 412 19.60 11.29 -3.93
N CYS A 413 19.07 10.32 -4.68
CA CYS A 413 18.63 10.50 -6.08
C CYS A 413 17.20 10.03 -6.30
N TRP A 414 16.83 8.91 -5.67
CA TRP A 414 15.57 8.22 -5.89
C TRP A 414 14.82 8.11 -4.57
N ALA A 415 13.53 8.41 -4.62
CA ALA A 415 12.63 8.33 -3.48
C ALA A 415 11.39 7.51 -3.82
N TYR A 416 10.84 6.86 -2.81
CA TYR A 416 9.62 6.07 -2.91
C TYR A 416 8.77 6.30 -1.66
N VAL A 417 7.62 6.92 -1.86
CA VAL A 417 6.80 7.46 -0.77
C VAL A 417 5.32 7.24 -1.06
N GLY A 418 4.50 6.95 -0.04
CA GLY A 418 3.09 6.68 -0.30
C GLY A 418 2.36 6.02 0.85
N SER A 419 1.45 5.11 0.50
CA SER A 419 0.60 4.40 1.46
C SER A 419 1.16 3.06 1.90
N SER A 420 2.10 2.48 1.14
CA SER A 420 2.53 1.09 1.32
C SER A 420 3.45 0.88 2.50
N ASN A 421 3.09 -0.04 3.38
CA ASN A 421 4.01 -0.58 4.38
C ASN A 421 4.89 -1.67 3.77
N ILE A 422 5.97 -2.02 4.46
CA ILE A 422 6.83 -3.14 4.05
C ILE A 422 6.43 -4.36 4.88
N ASP A 423 5.21 -4.84 4.68
CA ASP A 423 4.64 -6.01 5.35
C ASP A 423 3.87 -6.90 4.34
N PRO A 424 3.63 -8.18 4.65
CA PRO A 424 3.04 -9.13 3.70
C PRO A 424 1.64 -8.73 3.26
N ARG A 425 0.86 -8.07 4.13
CA ARG A 425 -0.49 -7.63 3.81
C ARG A 425 -0.47 -6.47 2.82
N SER A 426 0.35 -5.44 3.04
CA SER A 426 0.49 -4.30 2.14
C SER A 426 1.04 -4.74 0.77
N LEU A 427 2.04 -5.63 0.76
CA LEU A 427 2.68 -6.10 -0.47
C LEU A 427 1.82 -7.04 -1.34
N ARG A 428 0.80 -7.71 -0.76
CA ARG A 428 0.03 -8.75 -1.47
C ARG A 428 -1.48 -8.64 -1.41
N LEU A 429 -2.06 -8.00 -0.39
CA LEU A 429 -3.50 -8.08 -0.09
C LEU A 429 -4.23 -6.73 -0.08
N ASN A 430 -3.55 -5.64 0.27
CA ASN A 430 -4.16 -4.31 0.20
C ASN A 430 -3.95 -3.72 -1.20
N PHE A 431 -4.90 -2.91 -1.65
CA PHE A 431 -4.64 -1.95 -2.71
C PHE A 431 -3.89 -0.77 -2.11
N GLU A 432 -2.73 -0.45 -2.67
CA GLU A 432 -1.85 0.62 -2.23
C GLU A 432 -1.51 1.53 -3.42
N VAL A 433 -1.00 2.72 -3.09
CA VAL A 433 -0.46 3.68 -4.06
C VAL A 433 0.79 4.33 -3.47
N ASP A 434 1.83 4.37 -4.26
CA ASP A 434 3.06 5.10 -3.94
C ASP A 434 3.47 5.99 -5.09
N LEU A 435 4.39 6.90 -4.84
CA LEU A 435 5.05 7.75 -5.81
C LEU A 435 6.51 7.33 -5.92
N GLU A 436 6.92 6.99 -7.13
CA GLU A 436 8.34 6.91 -7.47
C GLU A 436 8.81 8.29 -7.92
N VAL A 437 9.85 8.82 -7.28
CA VAL A 437 10.34 10.16 -7.53
C VAL A 437 11.85 10.13 -7.80
N PHE A 438 12.24 10.66 -8.94
CA PHE A 438 13.61 10.96 -9.30
C PHE A 438 13.82 12.47 -9.18
N ASP A 439 14.44 12.87 -8.07
CA ASP A 439 14.76 14.26 -7.77
C ASP A 439 15.79 14.29 -6.64
N ARG A 440 16.96 14.88 -6.90
CA ARG A 440 18.06 14.91 -5.92
C ARG A 440 17.72 15.74 -4.68
N GLY A 441 17.06 16.88 -4.88
CA GLY A 441 16.70 17.78 -3.78
C GLY A 441 15.70 17.12 -2.84
N PHE A 442 14.66 16.51 -3.40
CA PHE A 442 13.64 15.79 -2.66
C PHE A 442 14.19 14.54 -1.98
N ALA A 443 14.93 13.68 -2.70
CA ALA A 443 15.51 12.47 -2.12
C ALA A 443 16.47 12.79 -0.96
N GLN A 444 17.35 13.79 -1.13
CA GLN A 444 18.24 14.23 -0.04
C GLN A 444 17.48 14.87 1.13
N ALA A 445 16.38 15.58 0.86
CA ALA A 445 15.53 16.10 1.94
C ALA A 445 14.91 14.97 2.76
N LEU A 446 14.44 13.90 2.11
CA LEU A 446 13.99 12.70 2.82
C LEU A 446 15.12 12.03 3.59
N GLU A 447 16.31 11.87 3.01
CA GLU A 447 17.46 11.30 3.72
C GLU A 447 17.80 12.09 4.99
N ARG A 448 17.79 13.43 4.92
CA ARG A 448 17.99 14.30 6.09
C ARG A 448 16.90 14.12 7.15
N ARG A 449 15.64 13.91 6.76
CA ARG A 449 14.55 13.58 7.71
C ARG A 449 14.80 12.25 8.42
N VAL A 450 15.30 11.25 7.70
CA VAL A 450 15.68 9.96 8.30
C VAL A 450 16.86 10.13 9.25
N ASP A 451 17.89 10.88 8.87
CA ASP A 451 19.06 11.15 9.73
C ASP A 451 18.67 11.89 11.01
N LEU A 452 17.74 12.84 10.91
CA LEU A 452 17.18 13.52 12.07
C LEU A 452 16.44 12.53 12.98
N ALA A 453 15.61 11.63 12.42
CA ALA A 453 14.93 10.61 13.22
C ALA A 453 15.92 9.64 13.90
N ILE A 454 17.03 9.31 13.23
CA ILE A 454 18.11 8.48 13.79
C ILE A 454 18.81 9.18 14.95
N SER A 455 19.00 10.51 14.89
CA SER A 455 19.72 11.28 15.92
C SER A 455 19.11 11.16 17.33
N SER A 456 17.81 10.87 17.42
CA SER A 456 17.07 10.65 18.66
C SER A 456 16.57 9.20 18.83
N ALA A 457 17.02 8.27 17.98
CA ALA A 457 16.60 6.87 18.00
C ALA A 457 17.53 6.01 18.86
N GLU A 458 16.98 4.92 19.38
CA GLU A 458 17.76 3.85 20.00
C GLU A 458 18.22 2.85 18.92
N GLU A 459 19.53 2.57 18.86
CA GLU A 459 20.05 1.54 17.97
C GLU A 459 19.65 0.13 18.45
N VAL A 460 19.06 -0.66 17.57
CA VAL A 460 18.78 -2.07 17.87
C VAL A 460 20.04 -2.88 17.64
N THR A 461 20.66 -3.35 18.72
CA THR A 461 21.86 -4.19 18.63
C THR A 461 21.54 -5.68 18.63
N LEU A 462 22.36 -6.46 17.91
CA LEU A 462 22.26 -7.92 17.91
C LEU A 462 22.41 -8.52 19.32
N HIS A 463 23.32 -7.96 20.13
CA HIS A 463 23.50 -8.35 21.52
C HIS A 463 22.24 -8.06 22.35
N GLY A 464 21.68 -6.85 22.23
CA GLY A 464 20.44 -6.45 22.89
C GLY A 464 19.25 -7.34 22.52
N LEU A 465 19.13 -7.76 21.26
CA LEU A 465 18.05 -8.67 20.86
C LEU A 465 18.16 -10.06 21.53
N ARG A 466 19.39 -10.56 21.72
CA ARG A 466 19.67 -11.91 22.22
C ARG A 466 19.67 -12.02 23.74
N SER A 467 20.01 -10.94 24.45
CA SER A 467 20.02 -10.89 25.92
C SER A 467 18.62 -10.88 26.55
N ARG A 468 17.58 -10.61 25.77
CA ARG A 468 16.19 -10.60 26.23
C ARG A 468 15.72 -11.98 26.73
N PRO A 469 14.78 -12.04 27.70
CA PRO A 469 14.29 -13.30 28.27
C PRO A 469 13.78 -14.28 27.20
N PHE A 470 14.06 -15.58 27.40
CA PHE A 470 13.66 -16.64 26.46
C PHE A 470 12.16 -16.63 26.15
N ALA A 471 11.31 -16.49 27.17
CA ALA A 471 9.86 -16.46 26.99
C ALA A 471 9.40 -15.32 26.06
N LYS A 472 10.01 -14.13 26.18
CA LYS A 472 9.72 -13.00 25.29
C LYS A 472 10.15 -13.30 23.86
N ARG A 473 11.37 -13.82 23.68
CA ARG A 473 11.90 -14.20 22.35
C ARG A 473 11.08 -15.32 21.70
N LEU A 474 10.57 -16.27 22.48
CA LEU A 474 9.70 -17.34 22.00
C LEU A 474 8.36 -16.77 21.53
N LEU A 475 7.74 -15.90 22.32
CA LEU A 475 6.48 -15.24 21.95
C LEU A 475 6.63 -14.45 20.64
N GLU A 476 7.69 -13.66 20.51
CA GLU A 476 8.03 -12.92 19.27
C GLU A 476 8.08 -13.86 18.06
N ARG A 477 8.76 -15.02 18.20
CA ARG A 477 8.85 -16.01 17.11
C ARG A 477 7.54 -16.73 16.82
N VAL A 478 6.71 -16.99 17.83
CA VAL A 478 5.38 -17.59 17.64
C VAL A 478 4.47 -16.60 16.89
N LEU A 479 4.46 -15.33 17.27
CA LEU A 479 3.69 -14.30 16.58
C LEU A 479 4.20 -14.08 15.14
N TRP A 480 5.51 -14.16 14.92
CA TRP A 480 6.10 -14.11 13.59
C TRP A 480 5.61 -15.23 12.65
N LEU A 481 5.23 -16.41 13.16
CA LEU A 481 4.63 -17.46 12.32
C LEU A 481 3.28 -17.03 11.71
N GLY A 482 2.61 -16.05 12.34
CA GLY A 482 1.39 -15.42 11.82
C GLY A 482 1.64 -14.34 10.75
N SER A 483 2.90 -14.00 10.45
CA SER A 483 3.26 -12.92 9.52
C SER A 483 2.55 -12.92 8.15
N PRO A 484 2.21 -14.06 7.51
CA PRO A 484 1.47 -14.03 6.24
C PRO A 484 0.08 -13.39 6.33
N TYR A 485 -0.44 -13.17 7.54
CA TYR A 485 -1.76 -12.62 7.81
C TYR A 485 -1.73 -11.32 8.63
N LEU A 486 -0.53 -10.88 9.07
CA LEU A 486 -0.34 -9.66 9.85
C LEU A 486 -0.24 -8.43 8.95
#